data_AF-A0A2E8XTT6-F1
#
_entry.id   AF-A0A2E8XTT6-F1
#
_cell.length_a   1.000
_cell.length_b   1.000
_cell.length_c   1.000
_cell.angle_alpha   90.00
_cell.angle_beta   90.00
_cell.angle_gamma   90.00
#
_symmetry.space_group_name_H-M   'P 1'
#
loop_
_entity.id
_entity.type
_entity.pdbx_description
1 polymer ?
#
loop_
_entity_poly.entity_id
_entity_poly.type
_entity_poly.pdbx_seq_one_letter_code
_entity_poly.pdbx_strand_id
1 'polypeptide(L)'
;MTDDQMNYDYMVETALRGVVREALLKVSSDGLPGEHHFYLTFRTQAPGVSIPDYLQDQYPEEMTIVMQHQFWDLVVEDSYFSITLSFKNRPAELRIPYSALSAFVDPSVKFGLQFNLETGGGMMVPAVRSEGELAPVPDNAATPETDEPAAEPETDAGDDSNTADVVNLDQFRKK
;
A
#
# COMPACT_ATOMS: atom_id res chain seq x y z
N MET A 1 -15.76 37.43 7.14
CA MET A 1 -15.10 36.13 6.93
C MET A 1 -15.00 35.98 5.43
N THR A 2 -13.79 35.94 4.90
CA THR A 2 -13.56 35.92 3.45
C THR A 2 -13.95 34.53 2.97
N ASP A 3 -15.10 34.44 2.31
CA ASP A 3 -15.53 33.27 1.56
C ASP A 3 -14.45 33.03 0.50
N ASP A 4 -13.67 31.95 0.62
CA ASP A 4 -12.66 31.59 -0.36
C ASP A 4 -13.37 31.17 -1.65
N GLN A 5 -13.76 32.14 -2.48
CA GLN A 5 -14.57 31.93 -3.69
C GLN A 5 -13.87 31.03 -4.74
N MET A 6 -12.58 30.73 -4.55
CA MET A 6 -11.79 29.91 -5.44
C MET A 6 -11.71 28.44 -4.99
N ASN A 7 -12.17 28.09 -3.78
CA ASN A 7 -12.15 26.74 -3.21
C ASN A 7 -10.79 26.04 -3.40
N TYR A 8 -9.69 26.72 -3.08
CA TYR A 8 -8.35 26.17 -3.32
C TYR A 8 -8.13 24.83 -2.61
N ASP A 9 -8.69 24.65 -1.42
CA ASP A 9 -8.64 23.38 -0.68
C ASP A 9 -9.16 22.20 -1.51
N TYR A 10 -10.30 22.38 -2.18
CA TYR A 10 -10.90 21.35 -3.03
C TYR A 10 -10.05 21.07 -4.28
N MET A 11 -9.47 22.12 -4.89
CA MET A 11 -8.58 21.96 -6.05
C MET A 11 -7.33 21.16 -5.69
N VAL A 12 -6.72 21.47 -4.54
CA VAL A 12 -5.52 20.75 -4.06
C VAL A 12 -5.88 19.31 -3.70
N GLU A 13 -7.00 19.07 -3.01
CA GLU A 13 -7.45 17.71 -2.69
C GLU A 13 -7.65 16.87 -3.96
N THR A 14 -8.29 17.44 -4.97
CA THR A 14 -8.49 16.78 -6.28
C THR A 14 -7.16 16.47 -6.95
N ALA A 15 -6.21 17.40 -6.93
CA ALA A 15 -4.88 17.19 -7.49
C ALA A 15 -4.12 16.07 -6.75
N LEU A 16 -4.21 16.03 -5.42
CA LEU A 16 -3.58 14.99 -4.59
C LEU A 16 -4.19 13.61 -4.83
N ARG A 17 -5.51 13.52 -5.04
CA ARG A 17 -6.14 12.25 -5.46
C ARG A 17 -5.62 11.78 -6.82
N GLY A 18 -5.29 12.73 -7.71
CA GLY A 18 -4.58 12.45 -8.96
C GLY A 18 -3.22 11.76 -8.73
N VAL A 19 -2.46 12.18 -7.71
CA VAL A 19 -1.19 11.54 -7.34
C VAL A 19 -1.39 10.07 -6.95
N VAL A 20 -2.43 9.76 -6.15
CA VAL A 20 -2.75 8.38 -5.77
C VAL A 20 -3.11 7.54 -7.00
N ARG A 21 -3.92 8.09 -7.91
CA ARG A 21 -4.26 7.43 -9.17
C ARG A 21 -3.01 7.12 -10.00
N GLU A 22 -2.12 8.09 -10.17
CA GLU A 22 -0.87 7.87 -10.90
C GLU A 22 0.04 6.83 -10.24
N ALA A 23 0.08 6.78 -8.91
CA ALA A 23 0.81 5.75 -8.18
C ALA A 23 0.24 4.35 -8.46
N LEU A 24 -1.09 4.20 -8.39
CA LEU A 24 -1.77 2.93 -8.69
C LEU A 24 -1.60 2.51 -10.15
N LEU A 25 -1.62 3.44 -11.11
CA LEU A 25 -1.36 3.15 -12.53
C LEU A 25 0.05 2.59 -12.75
N LYS A 26 1.06 3.16 -12.09
CA LYS A 26 2.43 2.64 -12.14
C LYS A 26 2.49 1.23 -11.57
N VAL A 27 1.83 0.97 -10.44
CA VAL A 27 1.77 -0.37 -9.84
C VAL A 27 1.04 -1.39 -10.71
N SER A 28 -0.04 -0.99 -11.39
CA SER A 28 -0.78 -1.86 -12.31
C SER A 28 0.07 -2.25 -13.53
N SER A 29 0.96 -1.37 -13.99
CA SER A 29 1.79 -1.60 -15.19
C SER A 29 3.11 -2.31 -14.88
N ASP A 30 3.83 -1.83 -13.86
CA ASP A 30 5.22 -2.23 -13.57
C ASP A 30 5.33 -3.10 -12.30
N GLY A 31 4.23 -3.26 -11.54
CA GLY A 31 4.26 -3.82 -10.19
C GLY A 31 4.74 -2.83 -9.13
N LEU A 32 4.84 -3.27 -7.88
CA LEU A 32 5.43 -2.45 -6.81
C LEU A 32 6.96 -2.54 -6.89
N PRO A 33 7.68 -1.42 -7.11
CA PRO A 33 9.13 -1.44 -7.12
C PRO A 33 9.69 -1.60 -5.70
N GLY A 34 10.72 -2.43 -5.53
CA GLY A 34 11.45 -2.58 -4.26
C GLY A 34 10.53 -2.90 -3.07
N GLU A 35 10.69 -2.15 -1.98
CA GLU A 35 9.94 -2.33 -0.73
C GLU A 35 8.68 -1.46 -0.64
N HIS A 36 8.26 -0.80 -1.74
CA HIS A 36 7.09 0.07 -1.72
C HIS A 36 5.82 -0.73 -1.40
N HIS A 37 5.00 -0.20 -0.50
CA HIS A 37 3.68 -0.73 -0.23
C HIS A 37 2.76 0.38 0.25
N PHE A 38 1.47 0.26 -0.07
CA PHE A 38 0.52 1.34 0.17
C PHE A 38 -0.50 0.94 1.22
N TYR A 39 -0.72 1.84 2.18
CA TYR A 39 -1.87 1.83 3.06
C TYR A 39 -2.91 2.78 2.48
N LEU A 40 -4.03 2.23 2.02
CA LEU A 40 -5.15 3.00 1.50
C LEU A 40 -6.30 2.90 2.50
N THR A 41 -6.67 4.02 3.10
CA THR A 41 -7.85 4.12 3.97
C THR A 41 -8.98 4.77 3.19
N PHE A 42 -10.15 4.14 3.24
CA PHE A 42 -11.35 4.63 2.57
C PHE A 42 -12.59 4.44 3.45
N ARG A 43 -13.61 5.24 3.17
CA ARG A 43 -14.91 5.15 3.84
C ARG A 43 -15.75 4.06 3.19
N THR A 44 -16.15 3.05 3.96
CA THR A 44 -16.89 1.89 3.43
C THR A 44 -18.34 2.21 3.06
N GLN A 45 -18.90 3.29 3.60
CA GLN A 45 -20.25 3.78 3.28
C GLN A 45 -20.28 4.84 2.15
N ALA A 46 -19.14 5.19 1.57
CA ALA A 46 -19.09 6.20 0.52
C ALA A 46 -19.79 5.71 -0.77
N PRO A 47 -20.45 6.62 -1.52
CA PRO A 47 -21.16 6.25 -2.74
C PRO A 47 -20.19 5.66 -3.79
N GLY A 48 -20.57 4.51 -4.34
CA GLY A 48 -19.80 3.80 -5.37
C GLY A 48 -18.76 2.80 -4.82
N VAL A 49 -18.56 2.75 -3.50
CA VAL A 49 -17.79 1.67 -2.86
C VAL A 49 -18.59 0.37 -2.94
N SER A 50 -17.93 -0.70 -3.38
CA SER A 50 -18.49 -2.05 -3.38
C SER A 50 -17.49 -3.00 -2.74
N ILE A 51 -17.88 -3.54 -1.58
CA ILE A 51 -17.10 -4.52 -0.82
C ILE A 51 -18.06 -5.62 -0.34
N PRO A 52 -17.57 -6.85 -0.08
CA PRO A 52 -18.40 -7.90 0.51
C PRO A 52 -19.07 -7.49 1.83
N ASP A 53 -20.31 -7.95 2.04
CA ASP A 53 -21.12 -7.61 3.23
C ASP A 53 -20.39 -7.88 4.55
N TYR A 54 -19.67 -9.01 4.64
CA TYR A 54 -18.93 -9.36 5.86
C TYR A 54 -17.80 -8.38 6.20
N LEU A 55 -17.23 -7.70 5.20
CA LEU A 55 -16.23 -6.64 5.44
C LEU A 55 -16.91 -5.34 5.82
N GLN A 56 -18.06 -5.04 5.21
CA GLN A 56 -18.84 -3.85 5.56
C GLN A 56 -19.38 -3.91 6.99
N ASP A 57 -19.87 -5.07 7.42
CA ASP A 57 -20.32 -5.30 8.80
C ASP A 57 -19.17 -5.22 9.81
N GLN A 58 -17.98 -5.69 9.42
CA GLN A 58 -16.80 -5.66 10.29
C GLN A 58 -16.17 -4.26 10.37
N TYR A 59 -16.25 -3.48 9.28
CA TYR A 59 -15.66 -2.15 9.12
C TYR A 59 -16.74 -1.16 8.64
N PRO A 60 -17.66 -0.73 9.52
CA PRO A 60 -18.82 0.05 9.13
C PRO A 60 -18.51 1.49 8.75
N GLU A 61 -17.42 2.10 9.22
CA GLU A 61 -17.10 3.51 8.94
C GLU A 61 -15.97 3.66 7.93
N GLU A 62 -14.80 3.13 8.27
CA GLU A 62 -13.59 3.19 7.44
C GLU A 62 -12.87 1.85 7.45
N MET A 63 -12.17 1.57 6.36
CA MET A 63 -11.36 0.39 6.16
C MET A 63 -10.02 0.77 5.57
N THR A 64 -8.95 0.17 6.10
CA THR A 64 -7.59 0.31 5.55
C THR A 64 -7.19 -0.99 4.89
N ILE A 65 -6.80 -0.92 3.63
CA ILE A 65 -6.23 -2.03 2.87
C ILE A 65 -4.73 -1.79 2.64
N VAL A 66 -3.97 -2.88 2.61
CA VAL A 66 -2.54 -2.86 2.34
C VAL A 66 -2.28 -3.47 0.98
N MET A 67 -1.69 -2.69 0.08
CA MET A 67 -1.21 -3.17 -1.22
C MET A 67 0.30 -3.40 -1.12
N GLN A 68 0.66 -4.67 -0.96
CA GLN A 68 2.05 -5.14 -0.95
C GLN A 68 2.18 -6.31 -1.95
N HIS A 69 2.40 -7.54 -1.51
CA HIS A 69 2.67 -8.66 -2.42
C HIS A 69 1.43 -9.48 -2.82
N GLN A 70 0.36 -9.42 -2.03
CA GLN A 70 -0.81 -10.30 -2.19
C GLN A 70 -2.03 -9.54 -2.68
N PHE A 71 -1.95 -9.03 -3.90
CA PHE A 71 -3.08 -8.46 -4.60
C PHE A 71 -3.13 -8.96 -6.05
N TRP A 72 -4.34 -8.99 -6.60
CA TRP A 72 -4.60 -9.45 -7.96
C TRP A 72 -5.63 -8.52 -8.62
N ASP A 73 -5.72 -8.62 -9.94
CA ASP A 73 -6.75 -7.96 -10.75
C ASP A 73 -6.89 -6.45 -10.44
N LEU A 74 -5.74 -5.77 -10.25
CA LEU A 74 -5.72 -4.34 -10.05
C LEU A 74 -6.10 -3.63 -11.37
N VAL A 75 -7.33 -3.15 -11.43
CA VAL A 75 -7.85 -2.33 -12.54
C VAL A 75 -7.97 -0.90 -12.05
N VAL A 76 -7.34 0.02 -12.78
CA VAL A 76 -7.25 1.43 -12.42
C VAL A 76 -7.97 2.25 -13.49
N GLU A 77 -9.11 2.82 -13.13
CA GLU A 77 -9.94 3.63 -14.04
C GLU A 77 -9.77 5.13 -13.74
N ASP A 78 -10.51 5.99 -14.43
CA ASP A 78 -10.46 7.43 -14.18
C ASP A 78 -11.10 7.84 -12.85
N SER A 79 -12.17 7.16 -12.44
CA SER A 79 -12.98 7.55 -11.26
C SER A 79 -12.87 6.60 -10.06
N TYR A 80 -12.39 5.38 -10.28
CA TYR A 80 -12.26 4.34 -9.26
C TYR A 80 -11.12 3.39 -9.59
N PHE A 81 -10.75 2.55 -8.63
CA PHE A 81 -9.95 1.37 -8.88
C PHE A 81 -10.67 0.14 -8.31
N SER A 82 -10.40 -1.02 -8.88
CA SER A 82 -10.81 -2.31 -8.32
C SER A 82 -9.59 -3.19 -8.08
N ILE A 83 -9.66 -3.99 -7.03
CA ILE A 83 -8.56 -4.85 -6.61
C ILE A 83 -9.11 -6.08 -5.90
N THR A 84 -8.49 -7.22 -6.13
CA THR A 84 -8.75 -8.46 -5.40
C THR A 84 -7.70 -8.64 -4.31
N LEU A 85 -8.15 -8.75 -3.07
CA LEU A 85 -7.30 -8.99 -1.89
C LEU A 85 -7.79 -10.22 -1.13
N SER A 86 -6.88 -10.88 -0.40
CA SER A 86 -7.24 -12.01 0.46
C SER A 86 -7.53 -11.55 1.88
N PHE A 87 -8.73 -11.84 2.38
CA PHE A 87 -9.14 -11.57 3.76
C PHE A 87 -9.46 -12.88 4.47
N LYS A 88 -8.72 -13.21 5.54
CA LYS A 88 -8.88 -14.49 6.27
C LYS A 88 -8.90 -15.70 5.31
N ASN A 89 -7.95 -15.74 4.37
CA ASN A 89 -7.82 -16.79 3.37
C ASN A 89 -8.99 -16.91 2.36
N ARG A 90 -9.81 -15.87 2.23
CA ARG A 90 -10.83 -15.76 1.19
C ARG A 90 -10.55 -14.56 0.28
N PRO A 91 -10.45 -14.76 -1.05
CA PRO A 91 -10.33 -13.65 -1.98
C PRO A 91 -11.62 -12.82 -1.97
N ALA A 92 -11.48 -11.52 -1.97
CA ALA A 92 -12.57 -10.57 -2.08
C ALA A 92 -12.17 -9.42 -2.99
N GLU A 93 -13.06 -9.16 -3.94
CA GLU A 93 -12.97 -8.05 -4.86
C GLU A 93 -13.50 -6.79 -4.17
N LEU A 94 -12.74 -5.71 -4.27
CA LEU A 94 -13.09 -4.40 -3.75
C LEU A 94 -13.12 -3.42 -4.91
N ARG A 95 -14.16 -2.60 -4.98
CA ARG A 95 -14.25 -1.45 -5.88
C ARG A 95 -14.30 -0.18 -5.05
N ILE A 96 -13.33 0.70 -5.24
CA ILE A 96 -13.14 1.88 -4.40
C ILE A 96 -12.99 3.12 -5.31
N PRO A 97 -13.96 4.05 -5.28
CA PRO A 97 -13.83 5.37 -5.91
C PRO A 97 -12.73 6.20 -5.25
N TYR A 98 -12.00 7.00 -6.02
CA TYR A 98 -10.98 7.90 -5.44
C TYR A 98 -11.59 8.93 -4.48
N SER A 99 -12.86 9.28 -4.68
CA SER A 99 -13.61 10.15 -3.78
C SER A 99 -13.87 9.54 -2.40
N ALA A 100 -13.79 8.20 -2.27
CA ALA A 100 -13.98 7.51 -0.99
C ALA A 100 -12.70 7.43 -0.16
N LEU A 101 -11.54 7.75 -0.74
CA LEU A 101 -10.25 7.72 -0.03
C LEU A 101 -10.21 8.82 1.02
N SER A 102 -9.83 8.43 2.25
CA SER A 102 -9.57 9.31 3.38
C SER A 102 -8.09 9.41 3.74
N ALA A 103 -7.29 8.37 3.45
CA ALA A 103 -5.84 8.44 3.60
C ALA A 103 -5.10 7.56 2.60
N PHE A 104 -3.88 7.98 2.26
CA PHE A 104 -2.91 7.22 1.49
C PHE A 104 -1.54 7.34 2.16
N VAL A 105 -0.89 6.23 2.47
CA VAL A 105 0.44 6.25 3.11
C VAL A 105 1.36 5.23 2.45
N ASP A 106 2.58 5.65 2.16
CA ASP A 106 3.70 4.81 1.75
C ASP A 106 4.83 4.95 2.79
N PRO A 107 5.00 3.97 3.69
CA PRO A 107 6.00 4.05 4.75
C PRO A 107 7.44 3.90 4.24
N SER A 108 7.65 3.32 3.05
CA SER A 108 8.99 3.07 2.50
C SER A 108 9.72 4.37 2.19
N VAL A 109 8.98 5.42 1.85
CA VAL A 109 9.49 6.79 1.67
C VAL A 109 8.92 7.80 2.68
N LYS A 110 8.22 7.32 3.72
CA LYS A 110 7.54 8.14 4.74
C LYS A 110 6.61 9.20 4.13
N PHE A 111 5.92 8.82 3.06
CA PHE A 111 4.98 9.69 2.36
C PHE A 111 3.55 9.40 2.84
N GLY A 112 2.74 10.45 3.03
CA GLY A 112 1.37 10.30 3.50
C GLY A 112 0.49 11.47 3.08
N LEU A 113 -0.72 11.15 2.65
CA LEU A 113 -1.78 12.09 2.28
C LEU A 113 -3.02 11.76 3.11
N GLN A 114 -3.71 12.80 3.57
CA GLN A 114 -5.03 12.69 4.21
C GLN A 114 -6.02 13.57 3.45
N PHE A 115 -7.23 13.06 3.26
CA PHE A 115 -8.29 13.70 2.50
C PHE A 115 -9.49 13.93 3.41
N ASN A 116 -9.89 15.18 3.61
CA ASN A 116 -11.04 15.55 4.43
C ASN A 116 -12.25 15.82 3.54
N LEU A 117 -13.21 14.89 3.49
CA LEU A 117 -14.46 15.10 2.76
C LEU A 117 -15.39 16.18 3.37
N GLU A 118 -15.18 16.59 4.63
CA GLU A 118 -16.16 17.41 5.36
C GLU A 118 -15.70 18.82 5.72
N THR A 119 -14.48 19.23 5.41
CA THR A 119 -14.04 20.60 5.71
C THR A 119 -12.88 20.99 4.81
N GLY A 120 -13.06 22.07 4.02
CA GLY A 120 -11.96 22.89 3.50
C GLY A 120 -11.21 23.54 4.66
N GLY A 121 -10.50 22.71 5.42
CA GLY A 121 -9.94 23.05 6.71
C GLY A 121 -8.66 22.26 6.94
N GLY A 122 -7.55 22.88 6.56
CA GLY A 122 -6.22 22.64 7.10
C GLY A 122 -5.68 21.22 6.92
N MET A 123 -4.85 21.03 5.89
CA MET A 123 -3.92 19.91 5.86
C MET A 123 -3.07 19.88 7.12
N MET A 124 -3.17 18.81 7.90
CA MET A 124 -2.05 18.36 8.71
C MET A 124 -1.37 17.23 7.94
N VAL A 125 -0.16 17.50 7.44
CA VAL A 125 0.81 16.41 7.33
C VAL A 125 0.96 15.86 8.75
N PRO A 126 0.62 14.60 9.05
CA PRO A 126 0.97 14.06 10.34
C PRO A 126 2.51 14.10 10.39
N ALA A 127 3.06 14.93 11.28
CA ALA A 127 4.43 14.74 11.72
C ALA A 127 4.48 13.32 12.26
N VAL A 128 5.15 12.43 11.53
CA VAL A 128 5.35 11.03 11.88
C VAL A 128 5.81 10.98 13.33
N ARG A 129 4.92 10.55 14.23
CA ARG A 129 5.31 10.18 15.59
C ARG A 129 6.14 8.91 15.43
N SER A 130 7.40 8.99 15.84
CA SER A 130 8.30 7.84 15.85
C SER A 130 7.63 6.65 16.55
N GLU A 131 7.74 5.51 15.86
CA GLU A 131 7.55 4.12 16.25
C GLU A 131 7.14 3.89 17.72
N GLY A 132 5.93 3.34 17.94
CA GLY A 132 5.57 2.88 19.27
C GLY A 132 4.13 2.47 19.55
N GLU A 133 3.15 2.57 18.63
CA GLU A 133 1.78 2.14 18.96
C GLU A 133 0.96 1.78 17.71
N LEU A 134 1.35 0.71 17.02
CA LEU A 134 0.38 -0.07 16.24
C LEU A 134 0.13 -1.35 17.04
N ALA A 135 -1.09 -1.50 17.53
CA ALA A 135 -1.49 -2.71 18.26
C ALA A 135 -1.23 -3.95 17.39
N PRO A 136 -0.58 -4.99 17.92
CA PRO A 136 -0.26 -6.18 17.13
C PRO A 136 -1.54 -6.90 16.71
N VAL A 137 -1.70 -7.11 15.41
CA VAL A 137 -2.63 -8.11 14.89
C VAL A 137 -2.14 -9.50 15.35
N PRO A 138 -2.99 -10.35 15.94
CA PRO A 138 -2.55 -11.63 16.46
C PRO A 138 -2.14 -12.57 15.32
N ASP A 139 -0.86 -12.93 15.32
CA ASP A 139 -0.25 -13.96 14.50
C ASP A 139 -0.72 -15.33 15.00
N ASN A 140 -1.49 -16.03 14.18
CA ASN A 140 -1.74 -17.46 14.36
C ASN A 140 -1.56 -18.15 13.01
N ALA A 141 -0.31 -18.13 12.54
CA ALA A 141 0.16 -19.09 11.56
C ALA A 141 0.80 -20.27 12.31
N ALA A 142 0.00 -21.31 12.53
CA ALA A 142 0.46 -22.60 13.03
C ALA A 142 1.48 -23.21 12.05
N THR A 143 2.65 -23.53 12.58
CA THR A 143 3.64 -24.45 12.02
C THR A 143 3.02 -25.84 11.78
N PRO A 144 3.59 -26.59 10.81
CA PRO A 144 3.93 -27.96 11.14
C PRO A 144 5.38 -28.28 10.76
N GLU A 145 6.05 -28.93 11.71
CA GLU A 145 7.34 -29.59 11.56
C GLU A 145 7.18 -30.98 10.92
N THR A 146 8.27 -31.44 10.28
CA THR A 146 8.74 -32.85 10.15
C THR A 146 8.13 -33.74 9.07
N ASP A 147 8.94 -34.14 8.08
CA ASP A 147 9.50 -35.51 8.00
C ASP A 147 10.65 -35.60 6.97
N GLU A 148 11.81 -36.02 7.45
CA GLU A 148 12.97 -36.50 6.67
C GLU A 148 12.74 -37.99 6.33
N PRO A 149 13.36 -38.58 5.28
CA PRO A 149 14.68 -39.18 5.54
C PRO A 149 15.69 -39.20 4.37
N ALA A 150 16.96 -39.06 4.78
CA ALA A 150 18.23 -39.59 4.27
C ALA A 150 18.30 -40.43 2.97
N ALA A 151 19.22 -40.04 2.08
CA ALA A 151 20.25 -40.91 1.49
C ALA A 151 21.37 -40.08 0.81
N GLU A 152 22.61 -40.22 1.29
CA GLU A 152 23.89 -39.91 0.61
C GLU A 152 24.66 -41.25 0.42
N PRO A 153 25.82 -41.34 -0.27
CA PRO A 153 26.62 -40.33 -1.00
C PRO A 153 27.10 -40.81 -2.40
N GLU A 154 27.76 -39.93 -3.17
CA GLU A 154 29.18 -40.07 -3.62
C GLU A 154 29.59 -39.03 -4.70
N THR A 155 30.57 -38.20 -4.31
CA THR A 155 31.75 -37.61 -5.01
C THR A 155 31.80 -37.39 -6.53
N ASP A 156 32.16 -36.17 -6.97
CA ASP A 156 33.48 -35.84 -7.59
C ASP A 156 33.69 -34.31 -7.65
N ALA A 157 34.95 -33.89 -7.73
CA ALA A 157 35.52 -32.56 -7.58
C ALA A 157 35.47 -31.69 -8.86
N GLY A 158 35.65 -30.38 -8.71
CA GLY A 158 36.03 -29.49 -9.83
C GLY A 158 35.66 -28.01 -9.67
N ASP A 159 36.54 -27.28 -8.99
CA ASP A 159 37.10 -25.94 -9.28
C ASP A 159 36.30 -24.80 -9.99
N ASP A 160 36.66 -23.59 -9.51
CA ASP A 160 36.75 -22.30 -10.21
C ASP A 160 35.63 -21.22 -10.11
N SER A 161 36.06 -20.08 -9.56
CA SER A 161 35.70 -18.66 -9.76
C SER A 161 34.22 -18.22 -9.90
N ASN A 162 33.79 -17.30 -9.03
CA ASN A 162 33.89 -15.84 -9.27
C ASN A 162 33.16 -15.04 -8.18
N THR A 163 33.93 -14.30 -7.39
CA THR A 163 33.46 -13.32 -6.40
C THR A 163 33.06 -12.05 -7.15
N ALA A 164 31.76 -11.78 -7.28
CA ALA A 164 31.29 -10.54 -7.89
C ALA A 164 31.36 -9.37 -6.88
N ASP A 165 32.27 -8.46 -7.22
CA ASP A 165 32.72 -7.26 -6.53
C ASP A 165 31.60 -6.23 -6.31
N VAL A 166 31.48 -5.73 -5.06
CA VAL A 166 30.59 -4.62 -4.67
C VAL A 166 31.33 -3.31 -4.92
N VAL A 167 31.02 -2.63 -6.03
CA VAL A 167 31.60 -1.32 -6.34
C VAL A 167 30.88 -0.24 -5.52
N ASN A 168 31.56 0.22 -4.48
CA ASN A 168 31.14 1.33 -3.62
C ASN A 168 31.39 2.67 -4.35
N LEU A 169 30.33 3.31 -4.83
CA LEU A 169 30.38 4.52 -5.66
C LEU A 169 30.42 5.78 -4.79
N ASP A 170 31.52 6.02 -4.08
CA ASP A 170 31.72 7.27 -3.31
C ASP A 170 33.20 7.72 -3.27
N GLN A 171 33.81 7.88 -4.46
CA GLN A 171 35.18 8.39 -4.60
C GLN A 171 35.35 9.35 -5.79
N PHE A 172 34.33 10.16 -6.13
CA PHE A 172 34.50 11.19 -7.17
C PHE A 172 33.73 12.47 -6.90
N ARG A 173 34.21 13.26 -5.93
CA ARG A 173 34.42 14.71 -6.14
C ARG A 173 35.26 15.32 -5.02
N LYS A 174 36.56 15.45 -5.30
CA LYS A 174 37.41 16.45 -4.65
C LYS A 174 38.20 17.19 -5.72
N LYS A 175 37.74 18.40 -6.04
CA LYS A 175 38.59 19.56 -6.24
C LYS A 175 37.76 20.83 -6.06
#